data_AF-A0A1I4WDS8-F1
#
_entry.id   AF-A0A1I4WDS8-F1
#
_cell.length_a   1.000
_cell.length_b   1.000
_cell.length_c   1.000
_cell.angle_alpha   90.00
_cell.angle_beta   90.00
_cell.angle_gamma   90.00
#
_symmetry.space_group_name_H-M   'P 1'
#
loop_
_entity.id
_entity.type
_entity.pdbx_description
1 polymer ?
#
loop_
_entity_poly.entity_id
_entity_poly.type
_entity_poly.pdbx_seq_one_letter_code
_entity_poly.pdbx_strand_id
1 'polypeptide(L)'
;MLDAVVVGAGPNGLTAAVELARRGFSVAVFEAKDTVGGGARTAELTLPGFHHDPCSAAHPLGVNSPAFKAMPLHRYGLEWLHADLPMAHPFLDGSAAVLSRSVGETAASFGPRDAGAYRRLVEPFLPRWDTLVRDFMSLPLSALPRDPVTLARFGLVGLPPSTWLMRRFKDERAQALFAGLVAHVIAPLGGLATGAVGLVFALAAHAAGWPVARGGSQAISDALAAYLKDLGGTVHTDYEVKRLDDLPPARAYVFDTSPTALARIAGFGGHYDAYRYGASVFKLDYALDGPVPWTAEEARRAGTVQVGASRAEIGAALDAASRQGRAPDPPFLITVQPSLVDPARAPEGKHVFWAYGHVPNGWTGDLTDAVERQLERFAPGFRDRVLARATAGPPELAAHNANYVGGDIACGAASGLQLLLRPGLSLRPYDTPHPAVFICSSATPPGPGVHGMSGHNAAKAVWRRLRQER
;
A
#
# COMPACT_ATOMS: atom_id res chain seq x y z
N MET A 1 -27.86 16.60 14.63
CA MET A 1 -27.38 16.55 13.23
C MET A 1 -25.87 16.49 13.28
N LEU A 2 -25.25 15.56 12.55
CA LEU A 2 -23.79 15.43 12.53
C LEU A 2 -23.17 16.42 11.54
N ASP A 3 -21.94 16.87 11.79
CA ASP A 3 -21.15 17.59 10.78
C ASP A 3 -20.69 16.67 9.65
N ALA A 4 -20.21 15.47 9.99
CA ALA A 4 -19.77 14.50 9.00
C ALA A 4 -20.09 13.05 9.37
N VAL A 5 -20.43 12.26 8.37
CA VAL A 5 -20.53 10.80 8.44
C VAL A 5 -19.49 10.20 7.50
N VAL A 6 -18.74 9.22 7.97
CA VAL A 6 -17.74 8.49 7.18
C VAL A 6 -18.23 7.06 6.94
N VAL A 7 -18.18 6.60 5.70
CA VAL A 7 -18.58 5.24 5.30
C VAL A 7 -17.33 4.43 4.96
N GLY A 8 -17.05 3.41 5.76
CA GLY A 8 -15.84 2.58 5.72
C GLY A 8 -14.82 2.98 6.79
N ALA A 9 -14.40 2.02 7.62
CA ALA A 9 -13.37 2.20 8.64
C ALA A 9 -12.02 1.64 8.20
N GLY A 10 -11.65 1.88 6.95
CA GLY A 10 -10.29 1.69 6.46
C GLY A 10 -9.35 2.79 6.98
N PRO A 11 -8.03 2.67 6.74
CA PRO A 11 -7.06 3.64 7.20
C PRO A 11 -7.36 5.06 6.70
N ASN A 12 -7.89 5.21 5.48
CA ASN A 12 -8.24 6.52 4.95
C ASN A 12 -9.50 7.09 5.59
N GLY A 13 -10.58 6.30 5.71
CA GLY A 13 -11.82 6.72 6.36
C GLY A 13 -11.60 7.14 7.81
N LEU A 14 -10.87 6.32 8.58
CA LEU A 14 -10.48 6.65 9.95
C LEU A 14 -9.61 7.92 10.02
N THR A 15 -8.67 8.11 9.08
CA THR A 15 -7.87 9.34 9.02
C THR A 15 -8.74 10.56 8.73
N ALA A 16 -9.70 10.46 7.79
CA ALA A 16 -10.62 11.55 7.48
C ALA A 16 -11.46 11.92 8.72
N ALA A 17 -11.97 10.91 9.44
CA ALA A 17 -12.75 11.09 10.64
C ALA A 17 -11.95 11.80 11.73
N VAL A 18 -10.72 11.34 12.01
CA VAL A 18 -9.82 11.97 12.99
C VAL A 18 -9.50 13.40 12.60
N GLU A 19 -9.16 13.68 11.33
CA GLU A 19 -8.85 15.04 10.87
C GLU A 19 -10.02 16.01 11.04
N LEU A 20 -11.25 15.55 10.82
CA LEU A 20 -12.46 16.35 11.05
C LEU A 20 -12.74 16.53 12.54
N ALA A 21 -12.66 15.47 13.35
CA ALA A 21 -12.89 15.53 14.79
C ALA A 21 -11.88 16.45 15.51
N ARG A 22 -10.59 16.41 15.11
CA ARG A 22 -9.55 17.34 15.61
C ARG A 22 -9.85 18.81 15.37
N ARG A 23 -10.75 19.13 14.44
CA ARG A 23 -11.20 20.49 14.11
C ARG A 23 -12.53 20.84 14.80
N GLY A 24 -13.01 19.99 15.70
CA GLY A 24 -14.22 20.20 16.49
C GLY A 24 -15.52 19.81 15.78
N PHE A 25 -15.44 19.08 14.65
CA PHE A 25 -16.64 18.57 13.98
C PHE A 25 -17.14 17.30 14.66
N SER A 26 -18.46 17.13 14.78
CA SER A 26 -19.03 15.86 15.26
C SER A 26 -19.01 14.82 14.13
N VAL A 27 -18.37 13.67 14.36
CA VAL A 27 -18.16 12.64 13.33
C VAL A 27 -18.62 11.26 13.79
N ALA A 28 -19.31 10.53 12.90
CA ALA A 28 -19.59 9.11 13.05
C ALA A 28 -19.04 8.31 11.87
N VAL A 29 -18.44 7.16 12.14
CA VAL A 29 -17.93 6.21 11.13
C VAL A 29 -18.82 4.98 11.12
N PHE A 30 -19.16 4.47 9.93
CA PHE A 30 -19.92 3.24 9.74
C PHE A 30 -19.08 2.20 9.00
N GLU A 31 -18.97 1.00 9.54
CA GLU A 31 -18.18 -0.12 9.02
C GLU A 31 -19.07 -1.35 8.86
N ALA A 32 -18.95 -1.99 7.70
CA ALA A 32 -19.79 -3.15 7.38
C ALA A 32 -19.37 -4.42 8.12
N LYS A 33 -18.09 -4.56 8.48
CA LYS A 33 -17.57 -5.69 9.25
C LYS A 33 -17.68 -5.45 10.75
N ASP A 34 -17.44 -6.50 11.52
CA ASP A 34 -17.44 -6.54 12.99
C ASP A 34 -16.31 -5.73 13.65
N THR A 35 -15.27 -5.41 12.89
CA THR A 35 -14.08 -4.72 13.35
C THR A 35 -13.66 -3.66 12.34
N VAL A 36 -12.92 -2.64 12.77
CA VAL A 36 -12.28 -1.68 11.84
C VAL A 36 -11.06 -2.29 11.14
N GLY A 37 -10.59 -1.69 10.06
CA GLY A 37 -9.27 -2.01 9.53
C GLY A 37 -9.14 -2.00 8.01
N GLY A 38 -10.20 -2.34 7.28
CA GLY A 38 -10.15 -2.46 5.82
C GLY A 38 -8.95 -3.31 5.36
N GLY A 39 -8.05 -2.72 4.57
CA GLY A 39 -6.82 -3.36 4.09
C GLY A 39 -5.65 -3.43 5.08
N ALA A 40 -5.83 -2.93 6.30
CA ALA A 40 -4.84 -2.96 7.37
C ALA A 40 -5.32 -3.85 8.53
N ARG A 41 -6.03 -4.94 8.23
CA ARG A 41 -6.44 -5.92 9.24
C ARG A 41 -5.32 -6.88 9.58
N THR A 42 -5.47 -7.55 10.72
CA THR A 42 -4.67 -8.70 11.15
C THR A 42 -5.61 -9.81 11.62
N ALA A 43 -5.36 -11.06 11.25
CA ALA A 43 -6.19 -12.21 11.60
C ALA A 43 -5.38 -13.51 11.72
N GLU A 44 -5.90 -14.49 12.46
CA GLU A 44 -5.36 -15.84 12.51
C GLU A 44 -5.87 -16.66 11.32
N LEU A 45 -5.18 -16.57 10.18
CA LEU A 45 -5.63 -17.20 8.93
C LEU A 45 -5.24 -18.69 8.79
N THR A 46 -4.31 -19.19 9.59
CA THR A 46 -3.70 -20.52 9.42
C THR A 46 -3.90 -21.41 10.64
N LEU A 47 -3.00 -21.32 11.63
CA LEU A 47 -3.04 -22.04 12.89
C LEU A 47 -3.22 -21.04 14.05
N PRO A 48 -3.79 -21.46 15.19
CA PRO A 48 -3.89 -20.61 16.37
C PRO A 48 -2.53 -20.06 16.82
N GLY A 49 -2.48 -18.78 17.20
CA GLY A 49 -1.26 -18.06 17.57
C GLY A 49 -0.42 -17.53 16.41
N PHE A 50 -0.80 -17.78 15.15
CA PHE A 50 -0.14 -17.23 13.97
C PHE A 50 -0.96 -16.08 13.39
N HIS A 51 -0.49 -14.86 13.61
CA HIS A 51 -1.17 -13.64 13.15
C HIS A 51 -0.65 -13.19 11.79
N HIS A 52 -1.56 -13.09 10.84
CA HIS A 52 -1.31 -12.72 9.45
C HIS A 52 -1.98 -11.41 9.11
N ASP A 53 -1.39 -10.64 8.20
CA ASP A 53 -2.02 -9.44 7.67
C ASP A 53 -2.66 -9.78 6.32
N PRO A 54 -4.01 -9.87 6.19
CA PRO A 54 -4.67 -10.34 4.98
C PRO A 54 -4.48 -9.46 3.74
N CYS A 55 -3.93 -8.24 3.90
CA CYS A 55 -3.60 -7.35 2.79
C CYS A 55 -2.23 -6.67 2.99
N SER A 56 -2.16 -5.43 3.49
CA SER A 56 -0.90 -4.72 3.70
C SER A 56 -0.17 -5.29 4.92
N ALA A 57 1.16 -5.49 4.85
CA ALA A 57 1.96 -6.01 5.98
C ALA A 57 3.18 -5.14 6.35
N ALA A 58 3.81 -4.49 5.37
CA ALA A 58 4.88 -3.52 5.58
C ALA A 58 4.42 -2.11 5.22
N HIS A 59 4.88 -1.09 5.95
CA HIS A 59 4.29 0.27 5.90
C HIS A 59 5.30 1.39 5.64
N PRO A 60 6.05 1.35 4.52
CA PRO A 60 7.01 2.42 4.19
C PRO A 60 6.34 3.79 4.05
N LEU A 61 5.16 3.85 3.43
CA LEU A 61 4.42 5.11 3.29
C LEU A 61 3.61 5.46 4.54
N GLY A 62 3.31 4.48 5.40
CA GLY A 62 2.63 4.71 6.68
C GLY A 62 3.52 5.46 7.66
N VAL A 63 4.73 4.95 7.92
CA VAL A 63 5.70 5.63 8.82
C VAL A 63 6.15 6.98 8.27
N ASN A 64 6.20 7.13 6.94
CA ASN A 64 6.54 8.38 6.26
C ASN A 64 5.33 9.32 6.05
N SER A 65 4.12 8.93 6.45
CA SER A 65 2.91 9.71 6.16
C SER A 65 2.89 11.03 6.93
N PRO A 66 2.74 12.18 6.25
CA PRO A 66 2.50 13.46 6.91
C PRO A 66 1.26 13.45 7.82
N ALA A 67 0.20 12.72 7.44
CA ALA A 67 -1.02 12.63 8.23
C ALA A 67 -0.78 11.88 9.54
N PHE A 68 -0.15 10.70 9.48
CA PHE A 68 0.13 9.91 10.68
C PHE A 68 1.17 10.58 11.58
N LYS A 69 2.22 11.20 11.01
CA LYS A 69 3.20 11.98 11.79
C LYS A 69 2.57 13.15 12.54
N ALA A 70 1.50 13.74 12.03
CA ALA A 70 0.80 14.85 12.66
C ALA A 70 -0.18 14.42 13.77
N MET A 71 -0.33 13.12 14.04
CA MET A 71 -1.24 12.54 15.02
C MET A 71 -0.44 11.82 16.11
N PRO A 72 -0.85 11.88 17.39
CA PRO A 72 -0.15 11.23 18.48
C PRO A 72 -0.46 9.72 18.57
N LEU A 73 -0.40 8.98 17.46
CA LEU A 73 -0.84 7.57 17.37
C LEU A 73 -0.05 6.62 18.30
N HIS A 74 1.19 6.96 18.64
CA HIS A 74 1.99 6.22 19.63
C HIS A 74 1.34 6.19 21.03
N ARG A 75 0.56 7.22 21.40
CA ARG A 75 -0.19 7.24 22.66
C ARG A 75 -1.34 6.24 22.69
N TYR A 76 -1.73 5.76 21.50
CA TYR A 76 -2.79 4.78 21.28
C TYR A 76 -2.22 3.42 20.85
N GLY A 77 -0.95 3.15 21.12
CA GLY A 77 -0.33 1.83 20.95
C GLY A 77 0.35 1.57 19.61
N LEU A 78 0.34 2.52 18.65
CA LEU A 78 1.04 2.32 17.39
C LEU A 78 2.56 2.43 17.57
N GLU A 79 3.25 1.30 17.41
CA GLU A 79 4.70 1.20 17.40
C GLU A 79 5.19 0.57 16.08
N TRP A 80 6.22 1.17 15.49
CA TRP A 80 6.85 0.69 14.26
C TRP A 80 8.09 -0.14 14.58
N LEU A 81 8.14 -1.37 14.07
CA LEU A 81 9.26 -2.29 14.24
C LEU A 81 10.04 -2.41 12.93
N HIS A 82 11.36 -2.30 13.02
CA HIS A 82 12.25 -2.25 11.88
C HIS A 82 13.16 -3.48 11.86
N ALA A 83 13.12 -4.23 10.75
CA ALA A 83 14.14 -5.23 10.45
C ALA A 83 15.49 -4.57 10.12
N ASP A 84 16.57 -5.32 10.26
CA ASP A 84 17.94 -4.87 9.95
C ASP A 84 18.02 -4.28 8.54
N LEU A 85 17.41 -4.98 7.57
CA LEU A 85 17.21 -4.48 6.23
C LEU A 85 15.72 -4.23 5.96
N PRO A 86 15.32 -3.03 5.50
CA PRO A 86 13.99 -2.78 4.96
C PRO A 86 13.60 -3.78 3.86
N MET A 87 14.48 -3.98 2.87
CA MET A 87 14.21 -4.91 1.77
C MET A 87 15.47 -5.52 1.17
N ALA A 88 15.36 -6.78 0.72
CA ALA A 88 16.37 -7.46 -0.11
C ALA A 88 15.75 -8.03 -1.39
N HIS A 89 16.57 -8.12 -2.43
CA HIS A 89 16.27 -8.73 -3.72
C HIS A 89 17.32 -9.81 -4.01
N PRO A 90 17.07 -11.08 -3.62
CA PRO A 90 18.02 -12.17 -3.82
C PRO A 90 18.14 -12.58 -5.28
N PHE A 91 19.29 -13.12 -5.65
CA PHE A 91 19.60 -13.71 -6.95
C PHE A 91 19.91 -15.21 -6.79
N LEU A 92 19.84 -15.94 -7.90
CA LEU A 92 20.05 -17.40 -7.93
C LEU A 92 21.50 -17.82 -7.61
N ASP A 93 22.46 -16.89 -7.69
CA ASP A 93 23.86 -17.11 -7.33
C ASP A 93 24.11 -17.01 -5.80
N GLY A 94 23.06 -16.78 -5.01
CA GLY A 94 23.13 -16.59 -3.56
C GLY A 94 23.51 -15.18 -3.11
N SER A 95 23.73 -14.25 -4.05
CA SER A 95 23.90 -12.82 -3.73
C SER A 95 22.57 -12.10 -3.63
N ALA A 96 22.56 -10.87 -3.10
CA ALA A 96 21.39 -10.00 -3.10
C ALA A 96 21.75 -8.54 -3.41
N ALA A 97 20.79 -7.82 -3.98
CA ALA A 97 20.76 -6.37 -3.93
C ALA A 97 19.91 -5.96 -2.73
N VAL A 98 20.35 -4.97 -1.95
CA VAL A 98 19.65 -4.57 -0.73
C VAL A 98 19.18 -3.14 -0.82
N LEU A 99 18.00 -2.86 -0.25
CA LEU A 99 17.55 -1.51 0.04
C LEU A 99 17.59 -1.31 1.56
N SER A 100 18.71 -0.79 2.02
CA SER A 100 18.95 -0.42 3.42
C SER A 100 18.44 0.99 3.74
N ARG A 101 18.53 1.40 5.01
CA ARG A 101 18.35 2.80 5.43
C ARG A 101 19.56 3.68 5.08
N SER A 102 20.68 3.07 4.70
CA SER A 102 21.91 3.74 4.30
C SER A 102 22.04 3.76 2.78
N VAL A 103 22.09 4.96 2.19
CA VAL A 103 22.39 5.09 0.76
C VAL A 103 23.70 4.40 0.41
N GLY A 104 24.70 4.45 1.30
CA GLY A 104 26.00 3.84 1.11
C GLY A 104 25.94 2.31 0.99
N GLU A 105 25.23 1.65 1.90
CA GLU A 105 25.08 0.18 1.91
C GLU A 105 24.26 -0.30 0.72
N THR A 106 23.15 0.39 0.39
CA THR A 106 22.37 0.08 -0.82
C THR A 106 23.22 0.24 -2.08
N ALA A 107 23.94 1.36 -2.22
CA ALA A 107 24.83 1.60 -3.35
C ALA A 107 25.94 0.54 -3.47
N ALA A 108 26.50 0.10 -2.35
CA ALA A 108 27.54 -0.94 -2.32
C ALA A 108 27.02 -2.28 -2.87
N SER A 109 25.77 -2.64 -2.57
CA SER A 109 25.17 -3.90 -3.04
C SER A 109 24.99 -3.98 -4.57
N PHE A 110 24.92 -2.84 -5.26
CA PHE A 110 24.86 -2.78 -6.72
C PHE A 110 26.21 -2.95 -7.41
N GLY A 111 27.31 -2.95 -6.65
CA GLY A 111 28.66 -3.02 -7.21
C GLY A 111 29.19 -1.67 -7.73
N PRO A 112 30.49 -1.64 -8.09
CA PRO A 112 31.23 -0.40 -8.31
C PRO A 112 30.74 0.40 -9.54
N ARG A 113 30.11 -0.26 -10.52
CA ARG A 113 29.66 0.40 -11.76
C ARG A 113 28.41 1.25 -11.55
N ASP A 114 27.56 0.86 -10.60
CA ASP A 114 26.23 1.44 -10.41
C ASP A 114 26.09 2.20 -9.07
N ALA A 115 26.97 1.96 -8.10
CA ALA A 115 26.96 2.65 -6.80
C ALA A 115 26.87 4.18 -6.93
N GLY A 116 27.70 4.77 -7.80
CA GLY A 116 27.71 6.22 -8.03
C GLY A 116 26.45 6.73 -8.73
N ALA A 117 25.87 5.94 -9.64
CA ALA A 117 24.62 6.29 -10.31
C ALA A 117 23.45 6.31 -9.32
N TYR A 118 23.42 5.36 -8.39
CA TYR A 118 22.41 5.29 -7.35
C TYR A 118 22.47 6.49 -6.40
N ARG A 119 23.66 6.81 -5.88
CA ARG A 119 23.87 7.96 -4.99
C ARG A 119 23.34 9.25 -5.60
N ARG A 120 23.76 9.55 -6.85
CA ARG A 120 23.28 10.74 -7.59
C ARG A 120 21.77 10.75 -7.84
N LEU A 121 21.13 9.59 -7.87
CA LEU A 121 19.68 9.48 -8.07
C LEU A 121 18.90 9.82 -6.78
N VAL A 122 19.36 9.37 -5.60
CA VAL A 122 18.58 9.46 -4.36
C VAL A 122 19.02 10.57 -3.41
N GLU A 123 20.33 10.81 -3.28
CA GLU A 123 20.89 11.77 -2.31
C GLU A 123 20.33 13.20 -2.44
N PRO A 124 20.06 13.75 -3.65
CA PRO A 124 19.52 15.10 -3.77
C PRO A 124 18.16 15.31 -3.11
N PHE A 125 17.39 14.24 -2.89
CA PHE A 125 16.03 14.31 -2.35
C PHE A 125 15.96 14.07 -0.84
N LEU A 126 16.90 13.32 -0.26
CA LEU A 126 16.83 12.88 1.14
C LEU A 126 16.85 14.02 2.17
N PRO A 127 17.71 15.05 2.06
CA PRO A 127 17.68 16.18 3.00
C PRO A 127 16.36 16.95 3.00
N ARG A 128 15.55 16.79 1.95
CA ARG A 128 14.26 17.47 1.77
C ARG A 128 13.09 16.49 1.77
N TRP A 129 13.30 15.26 2.25
CA TRP A 129 12.32 14.18 2.16
C TRP A 129 10.97 14.56 2.76
N ASP A 130 10.92 15.08 3.99
CA ASP A 130 9.66 15.41 4.66
C ASP A 130 8.84 16.47 3.89
N THR A 131 9.51 17.44 3.28
CA THR A 131 8.85 18.45 2.44
C THR A 131 8.41 17.85 1.11
N LEU A 132 9.27 17.05 0.47
CA LEU A 132 8.98 16.37 -0.79
C LEU A 132 7.78 15.42 -0.65
N VAL A 133 7.81 14.51 0.33
CA VAL A 133 6.73 13.52 0.52
C VAL A 133 5.42 14.21 0.87
N ARG A 134 5.46 15.30 1.65
CA ARG A 134 4.26 16.11 1.92
C ARG A 134 3.67 16.71 0.64
N ASP A 135 4.49 17.35 -0.17
CA ASP A 135 4.04 18.02 -1.38
C ASP A 135 3.57 17.00 -2.44
N PHE A 136 4.30 15.88 -2.59
CA PHE A 136 3.94 14.75 -3.46
C PHE A 136 2.61 14.10 -3.03
N MET A 137 2.45 13.77 -1.75
CA MET A 137 1.22 13.14 -1.22
C MET A 137 0.03 14.10 -1.14
N SER A 138 0.25 15.40 -1.41
CA SER A 138 -0.80 16.40 -1.50
C SER A 138 -1.28 16.63 -2.93
N LEU A 139 -0.76 15.91 -3.92
CA LEU A 139 -1.16 16.01 -5.33
C LEU A 139 -2.52 15.32 -5.59
N PRO A 140 -3.41 15.90 -6.41
CA PRO A 140 -3.34 17.26 -6.97
C PRO A 140 -3.44 18.30 -5.85
N LEU A 141 -2.58 19.32 -5.96
CA LEU A 141 -2.23 20.24 -4.88
C LEU A 141 -3.46 20.77 -4.13
N SER A 142 -3.71 20.22 -2.94
CA SER A 142 -4.71 20.80 -2.03
C SER A 142 -4.27 22.18 -1.54
N ALA A 143 -2.96 22.49 -1.56
CA ALA A 143 -2.37 23.78 -1.21
C ALA A 143 -1.09 24.01 -2.03
N LEU A 144 -0.57 25.25 -2.03
CA LEU A 144 0.72 25.55 -2.66
C LEU A 144 1.83 24.64 -2.09
N PRO A 145 2.72 24.10 -2.96
CA PRO A 145 3.83 23.26 -2.51
C PRO A 145 4.78 24.09 -1.66
N ARG A 146 5.33 23.49 -0.60
CA ARG A 146 6.34 24.15 0.24
C ARG A 146 7.69 24.23 -0.44
N ASP A 147 8.03 23.26 -1.29
CA ASP A 147 9.25 23.26 -2.09
C ASP A 147 8.96 22.88 -3.56
N PRO A 148 8.47 23.83 -4.37
CA PRO A 148 8.18 23.60 -5.78
C PRO A 148 9.41 23.18 -6.59
N VAL A 149 10.61 23.61 -6.19
CA VAL A 149 11.85 23.31 -6.92
C VAL A 149 12.22 21.84 -6.76
N THR A 150 12.18 21.32 -5.53
CA THR A 150 12.46 19.89 -5.28
C THR A 150 11.37 19.01 -5.89
N LEU A 151 10.10 19.41 -5.78
CA LEU A 151 8.99 18.68 -6.40
C LEU A 151 9.14 18.62 -7.93
N ALA A 152 9.53 19.73 -8.57
CA ALA A 152 9.77 19.76 -10.02
C ALA A 152 10.95 18.86 -10.42
N ARG A 153 12.07 18.92 -9.67
CA ARG A 153 13.22 18.02 -9.90
C ARG A 153 12.84 16.55 -9.73
N PHE A 154 12.02 16.24 -8.73
CA PHE A 154 11.48 14.90 -8.53
C PHE A 154 10.61 14.50 -9.72
N GLY A 155 9.72 15.38 -10.19
CA GLY A 155 8.88 15.15 -11.36
C GLY A 155 9.66 14.85 -12.64
N LEU A 156 10.77 15.55 -12.89
CA LEU A 156 11.65 15.30 -14.05
C LEU A 156 12.25 13.89 -14.05
N VAL A 157 12.46 13.30 -12.87
CA VAL A 157 13.00 11.94 -12.71
C VAL A 157 11.87 10.91 -12.65
N GLY A 158 10.76 11.24 -11.99
CA GLY A 158 9.68 10.30 -11.67
C GLY A 158 8.55 10.20 -12.69
N LEU A 159 8.25 11.25 -13.46
CA LEU A 159 7.21 11.22 -14.50
C LEU A 159 7.54 10.28 -15.67
N PRO A 160 8.80 10.18 -16.14
CA PRO A 160 9.14 9.21 -17.18
C PRO A 160 8.89 7.76 -16.74
N PRO A 161 8.75 6.83 -17.71
CA PRO A 161 8.66 5.40 -17.40
C PRO A 161 9.87 4.90 -16.61
N SER A 162 9.64 3.94 -15.71
CA SER A 162 10.70 3.36 -14.89
C SER A 162 11.82 2.73 -15.71
N THR A 163 11.52 2.26 -16.94
CA THR A 163 12.53 1.75 -17.88
C THR A 163 13.58 2.79 -18.24
N TRP A 164 13.24 4.09 -18.26
CA TRP A 164 14.21 5.17 -18.46
C TRP A 164 15.05 5.44 -17.21
N LEU A 165 14.45 5.32 -16.03
CA LEU A 165 15.19 5.39 -14.76
C LEU A 165 16.22 4.26 -14.70
N MET A 166 15.81 3.04 -15.04
CA MET A 166 16.67 1.85 -15.01
C MET A 166 17.83 1.88 -16.01
N ARG A 167 17.71 2.60 -17.14
CA ARG A 167 18.82 2.78 -18.12
C ARG A 167 20.06 3.47 -17.53
N ARG A 168 19.95 4.09 -16.34
CA ARG A 168 21.10 4.67 -15.62
C ARG A 168 22.05 3.62 -15.05
N PHE A 169 21.55 2.39 -14.88
CA PHE A 169 22.27 1.28 -14.28
C PHE A 169 22.76 0.30 -15.36
N LYS A 170 23.97 -0.20 -15.19
CA LYS A 170 24.63 -1.12 -16.11
C LYS A 170 24.42 -2.58 -15.74
N ASP A 171 24.34 -2.87 -14.44
CA ASP A 171 24.30 -4.22 -13.92
C ASP A 171 22.86 -4.62 -13.56
N GLU A 172 22.56 -5.91 -13.71
CA GLU A 172 21.19 -6.44 -13.53
C GLU A 172 20.67 -6.22 -12.10
N ARG A 173 21.56 -6.15 -11.11
CA ARG A 173 21.23 -6.01 -9.69
C ARG A 173 20.39 -4.77 -9.38
N ALA A 174 20.85 -3.61 -9.83
CA ALA A 174 20.14 -2.34 -9.62
C ALA A 174 18.85 -2.28 -10.45
N GLN A 175 18.89 -2.81 -11.68
CA GLN A 175 17.72 -2.87 -12.56
C GLN A 175 16.60 -3.74 -11.97
N ALA A 176 16.92 -4.93 -11.47
CA ALA A 176 15.95 -5.86 -10.89
C ALA A 176 15.34 -5.32 -9.59
N LEU A 177 16.15 -4.71 -8.71
CA LEU A 177 15.65 -4.07 -7.48
C LEU A 177 14.65 -2.96 -7.80
N PHE A 178 14.96 -2.07 -8.75
CA PHE A 178 14.02 -1.01 -9.14
C PHE A 178 12.78 -1.55 -9.85
N ALA A 179 12.91 -2.59 -10.68
CA ALA A 179 11.76 -3.24 -11.30
C ALA A 179 10.81 -3.81 -10.26
N GLY A 180 11.33 -4.46 -9.21
CA GLY A 180 10.53 -4.97 -8.12
C GLY A 180 9.89 -3.87 -7.26
N LEU A 181 10.57 -2.75 -7.02
CA LEU A 181 9.96 -1.57 -6.36
C LEU A 181 8.74 -1.05 -7.15
N VAL A 182 8.85 -0.96 -8.47
CA VAL A 182 7.76 -0.50 -9.34
C VAL A 182 6.62 -1.54 -9.41
N ALA A 183 6.96 -2.81 -9.34
CA ALA A 183 5.98 -3.90 -9.39
C ALA A 183 4.97 -3.87 -8.23
N HIS A 184 5.23 -3.13 -7.13
CA HIS A 184 4.30 -2.98 -6.01
C HIS A 184 2.95 -2.34 -6.39
N VAL A 185 2.87 -1.61 -7.50
CA VAL A 185 1.61 -1.01 -7.98
C VAL A 185 0.94 -1.82 -9.09
N ILE A 186 1.39 -3.05 -9.37
CA ILE A 186 0.73 -3.99 -10.28
C ILE A 186 0.54 -3.39 -11.70
N ALA A 187 1.52 -2.62 -12.15
CA ALA A 187 1.51 -1.94 -13.44
C ALA A 187 2.73 -2.33 -14.29
N PRO A 188 2.61 -2.30 -15.64
CA PRO A 188 3.76 -2.50 -16.51
C PRO A 188 4.87 -1.48 -16.24
N LEU A 189 6.13 -1.93 -16.26
CA LEU A 189 7.32 -1.10 -16.01
C LEU A 189 7.41 0.12 -16.96
N GLY A 190 6.82 0.02 -18.15
CA GLY A 190 6.83 1.08 -19.17
C GLY A 190 5.77 2.17 -19.02
N GLY A 191 4.92 2.13 -17.99
CA GLY A 191 3.85 3.11 -17.80
C GLY A 191 4.36 4.51 -17.42
N LEU A 192 3.60 5.56 -17.74
CA LEU A 192 3.87 6.92 -17.28
C LEU A 192 3.86 6.98 -15.74
N ALA A 193 4.72 7.80 -15.15
CA ALA A 193 4.88 8.03 -13.71
C ALA A 193 5.30 6.79 -12.87
N THR A 194 5.57 5.65 -13.51
CA THR A 194 6.08 4.45 -12.81
C THR A 194 7.47 4.69 -12.21
N GLY A 195 8.28 5.60 -12.78
CA GLY A 195 9.55 6.02 -12.19
C GLY A 195 9.38 6.66 -10.80
N ALA A 196 8.32 7.45 -10.60
CA ALA A 196 8.03 8.11 -9.33
C ALA A 196 7.71 7.09 -8.24
N VAL A 197 6.96 6.03 -8.58
CA VAL A 197 6.62 4.94 -7.66
C VAL A 197 7.90 4.29 -7.11
N GLY A 198 8.76 3.80 -8.00
CA GLY A 198 10.01 3.14 -7.58
C GLY A 198 10.92 4.08 -6.78
N LEU A 199 11.01 5.35 -7.17
CA LEU A 199 11.83 6.34 -6.49
C LEU A 199 11.28 6.70 -5.10
N VAL A 200 9.98 6.89 -4.94
CA VAL A 200 9.34 7.15 -3.64
C VAL A 200 9.59 6.00 -2.67
N PHE A 201 9.44 4.75 -3.12
CA PHE A 201 9.69 3.57 -2.30
C PHE A 201 11.16 3.46 -1.85
N ALA A 202 12.10 3.76 -2.76
CA ALA A 202 13.53 3.81 -2.42
C ALA A 202 13.84 4.93 -1.41
N LEU A 203 13.32 6.14 -1.64
CA LEU A 203 13.54 7.28 -0.74
C LEU A 203 12.91 7.04 0.65
N ALA A 204 11.71 6.44 0.70
CA ALA A 204 11.03 6.10 1.94
C ALA A 204 11.84 5.11 2.80
N ALA A 205 12.53 4.14 2.16
CA ALA A 205 13.42 3.23 2.87
C ALA A 205 14.60 3.95 3.53
N HIS A 206 15.26 4.85 2.81
CA HIS A 206 16.37 5.63 3.37
C HIS A 206 15.93 6.55 4.49
N ALA A 207 14.77 7.20 4.32
CA ALA A 207 14.29 8.18 5.29
C ALA A 207 13.82 7.54 6.61
N ALA A 208 13.01 6.48 6.53
CA ALA A 208 12.40 5.87 7.73
C ALA A 208 12.25 4.35 7.67
N GLY A 209 12.81 3.68 6.66
CA GLY A 209 12.71 2.22 6.52
C GLY A 209 11.34 1.73 6.09
N TRP A 210 11.17 0.41 6.09
CA TRP A 210 9.92 -0.30 5.74
C TRP A 210 9.46 -1.11 6.95
N PRO A 211 8.94 -0.46 8.00
CA PRO A 211 8.57 -1.16 9.22
C PRO A 211 7.30 -2.00 9.06
N VAL A 212 7.12 -2.92 10.01
CA VAL A 212 5.83 -3.51 10.34
C VAL A 212 5.27 -2.82 11.59
N ALA A 213 3.96 -2.85 11.80
CA ALA A 213 3.38 -2.39 13.06
C ALA A 213 3.43 -3.52 14.09
N ARG A 214 3.80 -3.23 15.35
CA ARG A 214 3.78 -4.22 16.44
C ARG A 214 2.38 -4.80 16.60
N GLY A 215 2.29 -6.13 16.69
CA GLY A 215 1.04 -6.88 16.74
C GLY A 215 0.35 -7.02 15.38
N GLY A 216 0.81 -6.31 14.34
CA GLY A 216 0.24 -6.32 13.00
C GLY A 216 -0.32 -5.01 12.51
N SER A 217 -0.68 -5.00 11.23
CA SER A 217 -1.29 -3.85 10.56
C SER A 217 -2.56 -3.31 11.25
N GLN A 218 -3.29 -4.18 11.97
CA GLN A 218 -4.49 -3.80 12.73
C GLN A 218 -4.22 -2.64 13.71
N ALA A 219 -3.03 -2.60 14.32
CA ALA A 219 -2.64 -1.58 15.28
C ALA A 219 -2.72 -0.14 14.72
N ILE A 220 -2.57 0.04 13.40
CA ILE A 220 -2.71 1.35 12.75
C ILE A 220 -4.17 1.82 12.85
N SER A 221 -5.11 0.93 12.53
CA SER A 221 -6.53 1.23 12.50
C SER A 221 -7.10 1.37 13.92
N ASP A 222 -6.64 0.53 14.84
CA ASP A 222 -7.01 0.61 16.25
C ASP A 222 -6.53 1.92 16.88
N ALA A 223 -5.30 2.35 16.60
CA ALA A 223 -4.78 3.62 17.10
C ALA A 223 -5.57 4.83 16.56
N LEU A 224 -5.96 4.80 15.28
CA LEU A 224 -6.81 5.85 14.68
C LEU A 224 -8.21 5.86 15.29
N ALA A 225 -8.83 4.69 15.46
CA ALA A 225 -10.17 4.56 16.04
C ALA A 225 -10.19 4.99 17.52
N ALA A 226 -9.18 4.60 18.29
CA ALA A 226 -9.03 5.01 19.68
C ALA A 226 -8.84 6.53 19.79
N TYR A 227 -8.03 7.12 18.92
CA TYR A 227 -7.85 8.58 18.89
C TYR A 227 -9.12 9.30 18.46
N LEU A 228 -9.87 8.77 17.49
CA LEU A 228 -11.18 9.33 17.12
C LEU A 228 -12.15 9.35 18.31
N LYS A 229 -12.17 8.27 19.10
CA LYS A 229 -13.02 8.15 20.28
C LYS A 229 -12.63 9.16 21.36
N ASP A 230 -11.33 9.39 21.60
CA ASP A 230 -10.82 10.42 22.52
C ASP A 230 -11.26 11.83 22.10
N LEU A 231 -11.35 12.07 20.79
CA LEU A 231 -11.87 13.32 20.21
C LEU A 231 -13.40 13.42 20.21
N GLY A 232 -14.12 12.42 20.75
CA GLY A 232 -15.59 12.39 20.84
C GLY A 232 -16.30 11.89 19.58
N GLY A 233 -15.58 11.32 18.60
CA GLY A 233 -16.19 10.65 17.45
C GLY A 233 -16.68 9.24 17.78
N THR A 234 -17.60 8.72 16.96
CA THR A 234 -18.14 7.36 17.11
C THR A 234 -17.79 6.44 15.95
N VAL A 235 -17.72 5.14 16.22
CA VAL A 235 -17.55 4.09 15.21
C VAL A 235 -18.64 3.04 15.42
N HIS A 236 -19.38 2.74 14.35
CA HIS A 236 -20.44 1.75 14.30
C HIS A 236 -19.99 0.62 13.38
N THR A 237 -19.68 -0.54 13.94
CA THR A 237 -19.39 -1.78 13.20
C THR A 237 -20.69 -2.53 12.90
N ASP A 238 -20.60 -3.61 12.13
CA ASP A 238 -21.72 -4.48 11.76
C ASP A 238 -22.87 -3.73 11.06
N TYR A 239 -22.53 -2.63 10.38
CA TYR A 239 -23.50 -1.77 9.70
C TYR A 239 -23.11 -1.56 8.24
N GLU A 240 -23.66 -2.40 7.36
CA GLU A 240 -23.50 -2.24 5.92
C GLU A 240 -24.42 -1.13 5.40
N VAL A 241 -23.82 -0.02 4.98
CA VAL A 241 -24.54 1.09 4.33
C VAL A 241 -24.89 0.69 2.90
N LYS A 242 -26.19 0.54 2.59
CA LYS A 242 -26.66 0.14 1.26
C LYS A 242 -27.15 1.31 0.44
N ARG A 243 -27.70 2.34 1.11
CA ARG A 243 -28.19 3.58 0.51
C ARG A 243 -27.80 4.77 1.38
N LEU A 244 -27.69 5.94 0.77
CA LEU A 244 -27.37 7.17 1.50
C LEU A 244 -28.39 7.48 2.62
N ASP A 245 -29.67 7.18 2.39
CA ASP A 245 -30.77 7.39 3.35
C ASP A 245 -30.71 6.46 4.57
N ASP A 246 -29.86 5.42 4.55
CA ASP A 246 -29.64 4.55 5.72
C ASP A 246 -28.79 5.28 6.79
N LEU A 247 -28.11 6.38 6.42
CA LEU A 247 -27.23 7.13 7.31
C LEU A 247 -27.97 8.21 8.10
N PRO A 248 -27.50 8.55 9.32
CA PRO A 248 -28.07 9.67 10.07
C PRO A 248 -27.85 11.01 9.34
N PRO A 249 -28.75 12.00 9.49
CA PRO A 249 -28.61 13.30 8.85
C PRO A 249 -27.29 14.00 9.22
N ALA A 250 -26.50 14.27 8.18
CA ALA A 250 -25.22 14.95 8.29
C ALA A 250 -25.03 16.04 7.23
N ARG A 251 -24.14 16.99 7.51
CA ARG A 251 -23.78 18.07 6.56
C ARG A 251 -22.83 17.58 5.47
N ALA A 252 -22.03 16.54 5.74
CA ALA A 252 -21.16 15.89 4.78
C ALA A 252 -21.13 14.36 4.97
N TYR A 253 -21.02 13.62 3.88
CA TYR A 253 -20.86 12.16 3.82
C TYR A 253 -19.56 11.85 3.08
N VAL A 254 -18.65 11.11 3.71
CA VAL A 254 -17.31 10.85 3.19
C VAL A 254 -17.13 9.34 3.01
N PHE A 255 -16.95 8.90 1.76
CA PHE A 255 -16.87 7.49 1.43
C PHE A 255 -15.42 7.03 1.31
N ASP A 256 -15.01 6.11 2.19
CA ASP A 256 -13.80 5.27 2.05
C ASP A 256 -14.16 3.97 1.33
N THR A 257 -14.78 4.11 0.16
CA THR A 257 -15.23 3.00 -0.68
C THR A 257 -14.70 3.09 -2.10
N SER A 258 -14.87 2.03 -2.89
CA SER A 258 -14.63 2.07 -4.32
C SER A 258 -15.59 3.06 -5.02
N PRO A 259 -15.20 3.67 -6.16
CA PRO A 259 -16.07 4.60 -6.88
C PRO A 259 -17.40 3.95 -7.31
N THR A 260 -17.38 2.68 -7.70
CA THR A 260 -18.61 1.96 -8.08
C THR A 260 -19.52 1.68 -6.88
N ALA A 261 -18.95 1.36 -5.71
CA ALA A 261 -19.73 1.24 -4.48
C ALA A 261 -20.36 2.58 -4.07
N LEU A 262 -19.59 3.67 -4.13
CA LEU A 262 -20.09 5.03 -3.89
C LEU A 262 -21.23 5.39 -4.84
N ALA A 263 -21.07 5.20 -6.15
CA ALA A 263 -22.12 5.50 -7.13
C ALA A 263 -23.40 4.72 -6.85
N ARG A 264 -23.29 3.44 -6.46
CA ARG A 264 -24.43 2.60 -6.10
C ARG A 264 -25.14 3.12 -4.84
N ILE A 265 -24.40 3.42 -3.78
CA ILE A 265 -24.98 3.82 -2.48
C ILE A 265 -25.58 5.24 -2.54
N ALA A 266 -24.88 6.17 -3.21
CA ALA A 266 -25.29 7.58 -3.32
C ALA A 266 -26.20 7.89 -4.51
N GLY A 267 -26.48 6.90 -5.37
CA GLY A 267 -27.39 7.05 -6.51
C GLY A 267 -26.84 7.90 -7.65
N PHE A 268 -25.53 7.85 -7.94
CA PHE A 268 -24.90 8.64 -9.00
C PHE A 268 -25.04 8.05 -10.42
N GLY A 269 -25.79 6.95 -10.58
CA GLY A 269 -25.91 6.25 -11.86
C GLY A 269 -24.54 5.87 -12.43
N GLY A 270 -24.35 6.10 -13.73
CA GLY A 270 -23.13 5.73 -14.45
C GLY A 270 -21.93 6.68 -14.29
N HIS A 271 -21.92 7.56 -13.28
CA HIS A 271 -20.88 8.59 -13.15
C HIS A 271 -19.44 8.03 -13.10
N TYR A 272 -19.26 6.83 -12.56
CA TYR A 272 -17.97 6.15 -12.46
C TYR A 272 -17.82 4.94 -13.41
N ASP A 273 -18.65 4.80 -14.44
CA ASP A 273 -18.60 3.65 -15.37
C ASP A 273 -17.28 3.55 -16.15
N ALA A 274 -16.61 4.69 -16.37
CA ALA A 274 -15.30 4.73 -17.01
C ALA A 274 -14.14 4.38 -16.05
N TYR A 275 -14.41 4.22 -14.75
CA TYR A 275 -13.38 3.88 -13.76
C TYR A 275 -12.97 2.42 -13.90
N ARG A 276 -11.68 2.17 -14.14
CA ARG A 276 -11.17 0.81 -14.39
C ARG A 276 -10.46 0.24 -13.18
N TYR A 277 -10.83 -0.97 -12.79
CA TYR A 277 -10.07 -1.75 -11.82
C TYR A 277 -8.92 -2.49 -12.52
N GLY A 278 -7.77 -2.59 -11.84
CA GLY A 278 -6.53 -3.13 -12.37
C GLY A 278 -6.40 -4.64 -12.22
N ALA A 279 -5.23 -5.17 -12.56
CA ALA A 279 -4.88 -6.55 -12.23
C ALA A 279 -4.93 -6.79 -10.70
N SER A 280 -5.11 -8.05 -10.35
CA SER A 280 -5.31 -8.52 -8.98
C SER A 280 -4.03 -9.17 -8.44
N VAL A 281 -4.12 -9.67 -7.22
CA VAL A 281 -3.11 -10.52 -6.59
C VAL A 281 -3.68 -11.89 -6.24
N PHE A 282 -2.80 -12.89 -6.14
CA PHE A 282 -3.05 -14.16 -5.46
C PHE A 282 -2.08 -14.22 -4.28
N LYS A 283 -2.64 -14.32 -3.07
CA LYS A 283 -1.94 -14.17 -1.80
C LYS A 283 -1.89 -15.51 -1.06
N LEU A 284 -0.73 -15.78 -0.46
CA LEU A 284 -0.51 -16.89 0.46
C LEU A 284 0.04 -16.39 1.79
N ASP A 285 -0.55 -16.89 2.87
CA ASP A 285 -0.11 -16.69 4.24
C ASP A 285 0.35 -18.03 4.81
N TYR A 286 1.57 -18.08 5.34
CA TYR A 286 2.22 -19.30 5.79
C TYR A 286 2.54 -19.25 7.28
N ALA A 287 2.14 -20.30 7.99
CA ALA A 287 2.71 -20.66 9.29
C ALA A 287 3.93 -21.55 9.04
N LEU A 288 5.09 -21.18 9.59
CA LEU A 288 6.37 -21.84 9.33
C LEU A 288 7.04 -22.41 10.59
N ASP A 289 7.71 -23.55 10.43
CA ASP A 289 8.60 -24.16 11.42
C ASP A 289 10.04 -23.62 11.31
N GLY A 290 10.19 -22.37 11.73
CA GLY A 290 11.44 -21.61 11.63
C GLY A 290 11.43 -20.59 10.48
N PRO A 291 12.51 -19.82 10.32
CA PRO A 291 12.60 -18.77 9.32
C PRO A 291 12.68 -19.36 7.90
N VAL A 292 12.34 -18.55 6.90
CA VAL A 292 12.51 -18.94 5.49
C VAL A 292 13.99 -19.18 5.18
N PRO A 293 14.37 -20.34 4.60
CA PRO A 293 15.76 -20.71 4.40
C PRO A 293 16.35 -20.06 3.15
N TRP A 294 16.30 -18.73 3.05
CA TRP A 294 16.85 -17.99 1.91
C TRP A 294 18.32 -18.35 1.67
N THR A 295 18.70 -18.56 0.40
CA THR A 295 20.11 -18.79 0.04
C THR A 295 20.95 -17.54 0.31
N ALA A 296 20.44 -16.36 -0.03
CA ALA A 296 21.11 -15.09 0.24
C ALA A 296 20.98 -14.70 1.73
N GLU A 297 22.10 -14.36 2.35
CA GLU A 297 22.16 -13.98 3.77
C GLU A 297 21.34 -12.72 4.05
N GLU A 298 21.41 -11.73 3.16
CA GLU A 298 20.73 -10.45 3.33
C GLU A 298 19.20 -10.61 3.33
N ALA A 299 18.67 -11.59 2.61
CA ALA A 299 17.24 -11.88 2.59
C ALA A 299 16.74 -12.48 3.92
N ARG A 300 17.60 -13.16 4.71
CA ARG A 300 17.24 -13.71 6.02
C ARG A 300 17.00 -12.63 7.08
N ARG A 301 17.63 -11.46 6.91
CA ARG A 301 17.51 -10.31 7.83
C ARG A 301 16.64 -9.17 7.29
N ALA A 302 16.03 -9.35 6.12
CA ALA A 302 15.21 -8.33 5.49
C ALA A 302 13.73 -8.46 5.88
N GLY A 303 13.08 -7.35 6.23
CA GLY A 303 11.65 -7.33 6.53
C GLY A 303 10.80 -7.66 5.30
N THR A 304 11.21 -7.19 4.12
CA THR A 304 10.58 -7.49 2.83
C THR A 304 11.56 -8.17 1.88
N VAL A 305 11.11 -9.19 1.14
CA VAL A 305 11.92 -9.81 0.08
C VAL A 305 11.16 -9.78 -1.24
N GLN A 306 11.81 -9.27 -2.28
CA GLN A 306 11.28 -9.25 -3.66
C GLN A 306 11.89 -10.40 -4.44
N VAL A 307 11.05 -11.31 -4.97
CA VAL A 307 11.51 -12.53 -5.62
C VAL A 307 11.23 -12.47 -7.12
N GLY A 308 12.29 -12.32 -7.90
CA GLY A 308 12.28 -12.42 -9.36
C GLY A 308 13.71 -12.43 -9.87
N ALA A 309 14.06 -13.31 -10.80
CA ALA A 309 15.47 -13.55 -11.12
C ALA A 309 16.14 -12.40 -11.91
N SER A 310 15.35 -11.53 -12.56
CA SER A 310 15.85 -10.43 -13.38
C SER A 310 14.76 -9.39 -13.65
N ARG A 311 15.15 -8.20 -14.10
CA ARG A 311 14.22 -7.17 -14.63
C ARG A 311 13.35 -7.74 -15.74
N ALA A 312 13.90 -8.60 -16.60
CA ALA A 312 13.16 -9.22 -17.70
C ALA A 312 12.08 -10.19 -17.20
N GLU A 313 12.40 -11.05 -16.22
CA GLU A 313 11.44 -11.97 -15.59
C GLU A 313 10.31 -11.18 -14.91
N ILE A 314 10.65 -10.13 -14.15
CA ILE A 314 9.68 -9.26 -13.47
C ILE A 314 8.76 -8.56 -14.48
N GLY A 315 9.34 -7.99 -15.54
CA GLY A 315 8.58 -7.34 -16.61
C GLY A 315 7.62 -8.30 -17.30
N ALA A 316 8.07 -9.51 -17.62
CA ALA A 316 7.23 -10.54 -18.24
C ALA A 316 6.08 -10.97 -17.33
N ALA A 317 6.31 -11.10 -16.02
CA ALA A 317 5.27 -11.44 -15.05
C ALA A 317 4.22 -10.32 -14.91
N LEU A 318 4.65 -9.06 -14.91
CA LEU A 318 3.75 -7.91 -14.89
C LEU A 318 2.90 -7.82 -16.16
N ASP A 319 3.51 -8.00 -17.34
CA ASP A 319 2.79 -7.96 -18.61
C ASP A 319 1.80 -9.13 -18.75
N ALA A 320 2.17 -10.32 -18.25
CA ALA A 320 1.29 -11.49 -18.20
C ALA A 320 -0.04 -11.16 -17.47
N ALA A 321 0.06 -10.67 -16.23
CA ALA A 321 -1.10 -10.40 -15.38
C ALA A 321 -1.89 -9.16 -15.83
N SER A 322 -1.20 -8.06 -16.18
CA SER A 322 -1.82 -6.75 -16.38
C SER A 322 -2.20 -6.42 -17.83
N ARG A 323 -1.62 -7.10 -18.83
CA ARG A 323 -1.91 -6.86 -20.25
C ARG A 323 -2.43 -8.08 -21.00
N GLN A 324 -1.87 -9.25 -20.70
CA GLN A 324 -2.16 -10.47 -21.47
C GLN A 324 -3.29 -11.29 -20.85
N GLY A 325 -3.76 -10.94 -19.64
CA GLY A 325 -4.86 -11.64 -18.98
C GLY A 325 -4.53 -13.07 -18.59
N ARG A 326 -3.24 -13.39 -18.35
CA ARG A 326 -2.78 -14.73 -17.96
C ARG A 326 -2.03 -14.69 -16.63
N ALA A 327 -2.10 -15.78 -15.87
CA ALA A 327 -1.24 -15.96 -14.71
C ALA A 327 0.24 -16.10 -15.13
N PRO A 328 1.19 -15.48 -14.41
CA PRO A 328 2.61 -15.59 -14.72
C PRO A 328 3.22 -16.89 -14.18
N ASP A 329 4.14 -17.48 -14.95
CA ASP A 329 4.97 -18.62 -14.55
C ASP A 329 6.37 -18.45 -15.20
N PRO A 330 7.42 -18.11 -14.42
CA PRO A 330 7.40 -17.85 -12.99
C PRO A 330 6.69 -16.52 -12.61
N PRO A 331 6.05 -16.45 -11.43
CA PRO A 331 5.54 -15.19 -10.89
C PRO A 331 6.65 -14.31 -10.31
N PHE A 332 6.46 -13.00 -10.36
CA PHE A 332 7.18 -12.08 -9.46
C PHE A 332 6.45 -12.04 -8.12
N LEU A 333 7.18 -12.20 -7.01
CA LEU A 333 6.61 -12.21 -5.67
C LEU A 333 7.09 -11.03 -4.84
N ILE A 334 6.18 -10.48 -4.05
CA ILE A 334 6.48 -9.59 -2.94
C ILE A 334 6.14 -10.34 -1.66
N THR A 335 7.05 -10.28 -0.70
CA THR A 335 6.96 -11.07 0.53
C THR A 335 7.36 -10.25 1.75
N VAL A 336 6.82 -10.59 2.92
CA VAL A 336 7.16 -9.92 4.20
C VAL A 336 7.39 -10.98 5.28
N GLN A 337 8.34 -10.70 6.18
CA GLN A 337 8.77 -11.55 7.29
C GLN A 337 8.55 -10.84 8.65
N PRO A 338 7.30 -10.63 9.12
CA PRO A 338 7.02 -9.81 10.30
C PRO A 338 7.65 -10.36 11.59
N SER A 339 7.65 -11.68 11.71
CA SER A 339 8.14 -12.42 12.88
C SER A 339 9.65 -12.28 13.13
N LEU A 340 10.41 -11.72 12.19
CA LEU A 340 11.83 -11.38 12.42
C LEU A 340 12.02 -10.31 13.49
N VAL A 341 11.04 -9.41 13.63
CA VAL A 341 11.11 -8.27 14.56
C VAL A 341 9.96 -8.19 15.53
N ASP A 342 8.90 -8.97 15.29
CA ASP A 342 7.74 -9.03 16.16
C ASP A 342 7.44 -10.47 16.60
N PRO A 343 7.98 -10.89 17.77
CA PRO A 343 7.73 -12.21 18.33
C PRO A 343 6.24 -12.47 18.64
N ALA A 344 5.40 -11.43 18.73
CA ALA A 344 3.97 -11.61 19.00
C ALA A 344 3.20 -12.17 17.78
N ARG A 345 3.84 -12.30 16.62
CA ARG A 345 3.20 -12.73 15.37
C ARG A 345 3.07 -14.24 15.23
N ALA A 346 3.86 -15.01 15.95
CA ALA A 346 3.90 -16.47 15.88
C ALA A 346 4.34 -17.07 17.22
N PRO A 347 4.03 -18.35 17.51
CA PRO A 347 4.58 -19.05 18.67
C PRO A 347 6.12 -19.08 18.66
N GLU A 348 6.72 -19.32 19.83
CA GLU A 348 8.17 -19.38 19.98
C GLU A 348 8.83 -20.37 19.00
N GLY A 349 9.90 -19.92 18.34
CA GLY A 349 10.63 -20.69 17.32
C GLY A 349 9.89 -20.86 15.99
N LYS A 350 8.67 -20.34 15.85
CA LYS A 350 7.87 -20.37 14.64
C LYS A 350 7.83 -19.00 13.97
N HIS A 351 7.44 -18.97 12.70
CA HIS A 351 7.38 -17.74 11.93
C HIS A 351 6.08 -17.64 11.14
N VAL A 352 5.58 -16.42 10.96
CA VAL A 352 4.64 -16.09 9.89
C VAL A 352 5.40 -15.54 8.70
N PHE A 353 5.00 -15.97 7.51
CA PHE A 353 5.52 -15.48 6.24
C PHE A 353 4.38 -15.23 5.27
N TRP A 354 4.45 -14.12 4.58
CA TRP A 354 3.45 -13.73 3.59
C TRP A 354 4.09 -13.60 2.22
N ALA A 355 3.42 -14.09 1.18
CA ALA A 355 3.81 -13.88 -0.21
C ALA A 355 2.58 -13.58 -1.08
N TYR A 356 2.74 -12.73 -2.10
CA TYR A 356 1.75 -12.62 -3.17
C TYR A 356 2.40 -12.46 -4.53
N GLY A 357 1.72 -12.99 -5.54
CA GLY A 357 2.01 -12.76 -6.95
C GLY A 357 0.88 -12.03 -7.65
N HIS A 358 1.17 -11.42 -8.79
CA HIS A 358 0.17 -10.73 -9.60
C HIS A 358 -0.60 -11.70 -10.51
N VAL A 359 -1.91 -11.52 -10.61
CA VAL A 359 -2.80 -12.30 -11.49
C VAL A 359 -3.80 -11.38 -12.19
N PRO A 360 -4.47 -11.81 -13.27
CA PRO A 360 -5.48 -11.00 -13.93
C PRO A 360 -6.64 -10.60 -12.99
N ASN A 361 -7.30 -9.48 -13.30
CA ASN A 361 -8.52 -9.07 -12.58
C ASN A 361 -9.57 -10.18 -12.66
N GLY A 362 -10.17 -10.53 -11.51
CA GLY A 362 -11.21 -11.56 -11.44
C GLY A 362 -10.76 -12.98 -11.78
N TRP A 363 -9.44 -13.25 -11.82
CA TRP A 363 -8.90 -14.58 -12.11
C TRP A 363 -9.30 -15.60 -11.03
N THR A 364 -9.61 -16.84 -11.42
CA THR A 364 -10.17 -17.88 -10.54
C THR A 364 -9.32 -19.13 -10.42
N GLY A 365 -8.08 -19.10 -10.93
CA GLY A 365 -7.15 -20.22 -10.78
C GLY A 365 -6.43 -20.23 -9.44
N ASP A 366 -5.48 -21.17 -9.32
CA ASP A 366 -4.63 -21.33 -8.13
C ASP A 366 -3.16 -21.09 -8.51
N LEU A 367 -2.52 -20.09 -7.89
CA LEU A 367 -1.11 -19.76 -8.13
C LEU A 367 -0.16 -20.45 -7.13
N THR A 368 -0.69 -21.22 -6.18
CA THR A 368 0.06 -21.79 -5.05
C THR A 368 1.33 -22.52 -5.48
N ASP A 369 1.22 -23.48 -6.39
CA ASP A 369 2.40 -24.27 -6.81
C ASP A 369 3.43 -23.40 -7.54
N ALA A 370 3.00 -22.45 -8.36
CA ALA A 370 3.91 -21.52 -9.04
C ALA A 370 4.65 -20.60 -8.05
N VAL A 371 3.95 -20.12 -7.01
CA VAL A 371 4.55 -19.33 -5.93
C VAL A 371 5.57 -20.16 -5.15
N GLU A 372 5.22 -21.38 -4.75
CA GLU A 372 6.13 -22.23 -3.97
C GLU A 372 7.33 -22.70 -4.79
N ARG A 373 7.17 -23.04 -6.07
CA ARG A 373 8.31 -23.31 -6.98
C ARG A 373 9.21 -22.09 -7.10
N GLN A 374 8.64 -20.89 -7.18
CA GLN A 374 9.41 -19.66 -7.23
C GLN A 374 10.16 -19.42 -5.93
N LEU A 375 9.56 -19.66 -4.76
CA LEU A 375 10.24 -19.55 -3.46
C LEU A 375 11.38 -20.57 -3.34
N GLU A 376 11.16 -21.83 -3.71
CA GLU A 376 12.20 -22.89 -3.68
C GLU A 376 13.44 -22.56 -4.51
N ARG A 377 13.30 -21.81 -5.62
CA ARG A 377 14.45 -21.34 -6.42
C ARG A 377 15.42 -20.47 -5.60
N PHE A 378 14.92 -19.72 -4.61
CA PHE A 378 15.70 -18.75 -3.82
C PHE A 378 15.84 -19.14 -2.34
N ALA A 379 15.02 -20.07 -1.86
CA ALA A 379 15.03 -20.61 -0.51
C ALA A 379 14.78 -22.13 -0.54
N PRO A 380 15.77 -22.94 -0.97
CA PRO A 380 15.63 -24.39 -1.02
C PRO A 380 15.26 -24.99 0.34
N GLY A 381 14.24 -25.85 0.37
CA GLY A 381 13.68 -26.43 1.59
C GLY A 381 12.60 -25.55 2.24
N PHE A 382 12.08 -24.55 1.54
CA PHE A 382 10.97 -23.72 2.03
C PHE A 382 9.72 -24.56 2.32
N ARG A 383 9.34 -25.47 1.42
CA ARG A 383 8.15 -26.32 1.57
C ARG A 383 8.22 -27.19 2.81
N ASP A 384 9.40 -27.67 3.17
CA ASP A 384 9.62 -28.49 4.37
C ASP A 384 9.38 -27.69 5.67
N ARG A 385 9.38 -26.35 5.60
CA ARG A 385 9.08 -25.45 6.71
C ARG A 385 7.59 -25.14 6.86
N VAL A 386 6.76 -25.43 5.86
CA VAL A 386 5.34 -25.02 5.87
C VAL A 386 4.53 -25.92 6.80
N LEU A 387 4.04 -25.36 7.90
CA LEU A 387 3.12 -26.03 8.84
C LEU A 387 1.67 -25.94 8.34
N ALA A 388 1.29 -24.77 7.84
CA ALA A 388 -0.03 -24.51 7.27
C ALA A 388 0.05 -23.32 6.31
N ARG A 389 -0.89 -23.27 5.38
CA ARG A 389 -1.06 -22.16 4.44
C ARG A 389 -2.51 -21.77 4.30
N ALA A 390 -2.76 -20.48 4.13
CA ALA A 390 -4.04 -19.92 3.72
C ALA A 390 -3.87 -19.22 2.37
N THR A 391 -4.83 -19.41 1.48
CA THR A 391 -4.82 -18.84 0.14
C THR A 391 -5.95 -17.83 -0.02
N ALA A 392 -5.67 -16.74 -0.73
CA ALA A 392 -6.66 -15.76 -1.11
C ALA A 392 -6.41 -15.30 -2.56
N GLY A 393 -7.24 -15.80 -3.47
CA GLY A 393 -7.30 -15.32 -4.84
C GLY A 393 -8.21 -14.10 -4.98
N PRO A 394 -8.39 -13.62 -6.23
CA PRO A 394 -9.25 -12.47 -6.50
C PRO A 394 -10.68 -12.58 -5.94
N PRO A 395 -11.38 -13.73 -6.02
CA PRO A 395 -12.71 -13.88 -5.43
C PRO A 395 -12.71 -13.76 -3.90
N GLU A 396 -11.74 -14.39 -3.23
CA GLU A 396 -11.63 -14.37 -1.76
C GLU A 396 -11.31 -12.95 -1.27
N LEU A 397 -10.42 -12.24 -1.96
CA LEU A 397 -10.08 -10.85 -1.65
C LEU A 397 -11.30 -9.92 -1.80
N ALA A 398 -12.08 -10.09 -2.88
CA ALA A 398 -13.30 -9.31 -3.11
C ALA A 398 -14.40 -9.60 -2.06
N ALA A 399 -14.50 -10.86 -1.59
CA ALA A 399 -15.41 -11.24 -0.52
C ALA A 399 -14.98 -10.70 0.86
N HIS A 400 -13.66 -10.66 1.10
CA HIS A 400 -13.09 -10.10 2.32
C HIS A 400 -13.34 -8.59 2.41
N ASN A 401 -13.09 -7.85 1.33
CA ASN A 401 -13.26 -6.41 1.26
C ASN A 401 -13.90 -6.00 -0.08
N ALA A 402 -15.14 -5.49 -0.01
CA ALA A 402 -15.92 -5.10 -1.19
C ALA A 402 -15.27 -4.01 -2.06
N ASN A 403 -14.26 -3.31 -1.53
CA ASN A 403 -13.48 -2.33 -2.31
C ASN A 403 -12.46 -2.98 -3.25
N TYR A 404 -12.13 -4.26 -3.05
CA TYR A 404 -11.22 -5.04 -3.92
C TYR A 404 -11.99 -5.63 -5.10
N VAL A 405 -12.50 -4.76 -5.96
CA VAL A 405 -13.30 -5.18 -7.12
C VAL A 405 -12.45 -6.03 -8.07
N GLY A 406 -12.86 -7.28 -8.26
CA GLY A 406 -12.08 -8.27 -9.01
C GLY A 406 -10.73 -8.60 -8.38
N GLY A 407 -10.58 -8.39 -7.07
CA GLY A 407 -9.37 -8.61 -6.28
C GLY A 407 -8.31 -7.50 -6.36
N ASP A 408 -8.62 -6.37 -7.02
CA ASP A 408 -7.71 -5.22 -7.12
C ASP A 408 -7.51 -4.52 -5.76
N ILE A 409 -6.39 -4.83 -5.11
CA ILE A 409 -5.99 -4.25 -3.81
C ILE A 409 -5.63 -2.76 -3.88
N ALA A 410 -5.42 -2.20 -5.07
CA ALA A 410 -5.17 -0.77 -5.27
C ALA A 410 -6.47 0.04 -5.40
N CYS A 411 -7.63 -0.63 -5.50
CA CYS A 411 -8.95 -0.04 -5.74
C CYS A 411 -8.95 0.89 -6.96
N GLY A 412 -8.32 0.45 -8.05
CA GLY A 412 -8.22 1.19 -9.30
C GLY A 412 -6.89 0.98 -10.00
N ALA A 413 -6.96 0.72 -11.30
CA ALA A 413 -5.80 0.47 -12.15
C ALA A 413 -4.72 1.55 -11.99
N ALA A 414 -3.48 1.11 -11.75
CA ALA A 414 -2.30 1.96 -11.77
C ALA A 414 -1.71 2.13 -13.19
N SER A 415 -2.43 1.70 -14.22
CA SER A 415 -2.02 1.80 -15.62
C SER A 415 -2.49 3.11 -16.27
N GLY A 416 -1.70 3.62 -17.21
CA GLY A 416 -2.03 4.81 -18.00
C GLY A 416 -2.06 6.08 -17.14
N LEU A 417 -2.98 6.99 -17.45
CA LEU A 417 -3.13 8.25 -16.70
C LEU A 417 -3.96 8.11 -15.42
N GLN A 418 -4.64 6.97 -15.20
CA GLN A 418 -5.56 6.82 -14.07
C GLN A 418 -4.86 6.87 -12.72
N LEU A 419 -3.59 6.43 -12.61
CA LEU A 419 -2.84 6.59 -11.36
C LEU A 419 -2.76 8.06 -10.91
N LEU A 420 -2.62 8.98 -11.86
CA LEU A 420 -2.49 10.42 -11.61
C LEU A 420 -3.85 11.13 -11.54
N LEU A 421 -4.83 10.66 -12.31
CA LEU A 421 -6.12 11.32 -12.53
C LEU A 421 -7.29 10.63 -11.82
N ARG A 422 -7.04 9.71 -10.89
CA ARG A 422 -8.12 9.05 -10.13
C ARG A 422 -8.80 10.04 -9.16
N PRO A 423 -10.11 9.92 -8.86
CA PRO A 423 -11.07 9.00 -9.46
C PRO A 423 -11.55 9.46 -10.85
N GLY A 424 -11.27 10.71 -11.22
CA GLY A 424 -11.49 11.29 -12.54
C GLY A 424 -10.71 12.60 -12.70
N LEU A 425 -10.62 13.11 -13.92
CA LEU A 425 -9.88 14.35 -14.22
C LEU A 425 -10.57 15.55 -13.54
N SER A 426 -10.07 15.95 -12.37
CA SER A 426 -10.63 17.04 -11.56
C SER A 426 -9.55 17.76 -10.76
N LEU A 427 -9.71 19.07 -10.60
CA LEU A 427 -8.92 19.87 -9.65
C LEU A 427 -9.38 19.68 -8.19
N ARG A 428 -10.53 19.02 -7.99
CA ARG A 428 -11.10 18.66 -6.69
C ARG A 428 -11.44 17.16 -6.71
N PRO A 429 -10.44 16.27 -6.63
CA PRO A 429 -10.63 14.84 -6.86
C PRO A 429 -11.40 14.14 -5.72
N TYR A 430 -11.63 14.82 -4.60
CA TYR A 430 -12.38 14.31 -3.45
C TYR A 430 -13.85 14.72 -3.48
N ASP A 431 -14.21 15.72 -4.30
CA ASP A 431 -15.59 16.16 -4.49
C ASP A 431 -16.31 15.16 -5.41
N THR A 432 -17.62 15.04 -5.25
CA THR A 432 -18.49 14.23 -6.11
C THR A 432 -19.59 15.12 -6.73
N PRO A 433 -20.44 14.59 -7.62
CA PRO A 433 -21.56 15.36 -8.18
C PRO A 433 -22.52 15.92 -7.12
N HIS A 434 -22.63 15.27 -5.96
CA HIS A 434 -23.44 15.77 -4.86
C HIS A 434 -22.57 16.63 -3.92
N PRO A 435 -22.96 17.90 -3.64
CA PRO A 435 -22.12 18.88 -2.91
C PRO A 435 -21.90 18.56 -1.42
N ALA A 436 -22.47 17.48 -0.92
CA ALA A 436 -22.38 17.00 0.45
C ALA A 436 -21.73 15.61 0.50
N VAL A 437 -21.39 15.00 -0.63
CA VAL A 437 -20.81 13.66 -0.70
C VAL A 437 -19.39 13.78 -1.23
N PHE A 438 -18.46 13.12 -0.55
CA PHE A 438 -17.04 13.13 -0.81
C PHE A 438 -16.51 11.70 -0.90
N ILE A 439 -15.37 11.51 -1.57
CA ILE A 439 -14.65 10.25 -1.64
C ILE A 439 -13.24 10.41 -1.07
N CYS A 440 -12.77 9.42 -0.32
CA CYS A 440 -11.47 9.47 0.36
C CYS A 440 -10.65 8.18 0.29
N SER A 441 -11.06 7.20 -0.52
CA SER A 441 -10.39 5.89 -0.62
C SER A 441 -9.10 5.91 -1.45
N SER A 442 -8.45 4.75 -1.59
CA SER A 442 -7.29 4.57 -2.49
C SER A 442 -7.61 4.80 -3.97
N ALA A 443 -8.89 4.90 -4.31
CA ALA A 443 -9.36 5.36 -5.62
C ALA A 443 -9.17 6.87 -5.83
N THR A 444 -8.71 7.60 -4.82
CA THR A 444 -8.37 9.03 -4.90
C THR A 444 -6.86 9.24 -4.72
N PRO A 445 -6.30 10.38 -5.16
CA PRO A 445 -4.89 10.70 -4.97
C PRO A 445 -4.57 10.82 -3.46
N PRO A 446 -3.34 10.51 -3.02
CA PRO A 446 -2.17 10.17 -3.82
C PRO A 446 -2.13 8.71 -4.31
N GLY A 447 -3.13 7.90 -3.98
CA GLY A 447 -3.32 6.55 -4.50
C GLY A 447 -3.32 5.47 -3.41
N PRO A 448 -2.92 4.23 -3.75
CA PRO A 448 -3.02 3.09 -2.86
C PRO A 448 -1.92 3.07 -1.78
N GLY A 449 -2.24 2.45 -0.65
CA GLY A 449 -1.33 2.21 0.46
C GLY A 449 -1.92 2.59 1.82
N VAL A 450 -1.36 2.03 2.89
CA VAL A 450 -1.76 2.32 4.27
C VAL A 450 -1.01 3.56 4.77
N HIS A 451 -1.41 4.74 4.29
CA HIS A 451 -0.78 6.02 4.66
C HIS A 451 -1.80 7.11 5.08
N GLY A 452 -3.11 6.90 4.93
CA GLY A 452 -4.15 7.84 5.41
C GLY A 452 -4.29 9.16 4.64
N MET A 453 -3.41 9.43 3.68
CA MET A 453 -3.34 10.75 3.02
C MET A 453 -4.56 11.08 2.16
N SER A 454 -5.20 10.07 1.55
CA SER A 454 -6.45 10.27 0.81
C SER A 454 -7.57 10.77 1.76
N GLY A 455 -7.67 10.15 2.94
CA GLY A 455 -8.52 10.60 4.05
C GLY A 455 -8.19 12.03 4.51
N HIS A 456 -6.92 12.29 4.76
CA HIS A 456 -6.44 13.60 5.19
C HIS A 456 -6.75 14.73 4.19
N ASN A 457 -6.60 14.47 2.90
CA ASN A 457 -6.88 15.47 1.87
C ASN A 457 -8.38 15.63 1.62
N ALA A 458 -9.17 14.55 1.68
CA ALA A 458 -10.63 14.65 1.62
C ALA A 458 -11.20 15.44 2.80
N ALA A 459 -10.68 15.24 4.02
CA ALA A 459 -11.08 16.03 5.19
C ALA A 459 -10.85 17.54 5.00
N LYS A 460 -9.82 17.96 4.24
CA LYS A 460 -9.64 19.38 3.87
C LYS A 460 -10.73 19.87 2.91
N ALA A 461 -11.15 19.04 1.96
CA ALA A 461 -12.22 19.38 1.03
C ALA A 461 -13.55 19.56 1.78
N VAL A 462 -13.88 18.60 2.65
CA VAL A 462 -15.05 18.67 3.56
C VAL A 462 -14.98 19.92 4.41
N TRP A 463 -13.84 20.20 5.05
CA TRP A 463 -13.69 21.38 5.90
C TRP A 463 -13.92 22.70 5.14
N ARG A 464 -13.40 22.82 3.91
CA ARG A 464 -13.65 24.00 3.06
C ARG A 464 -15.13 24.17 2.77
N ARG A 465 -15.82 23.07 2.45
CA ARG A 465 -17.27 23.08 2.19
C ARG A 465 -18.06 23.53 3.41
N LEU A 466 -17.82 22.90 4.57
CA LEU A 466 -18.55 23.21 5.81
C LEU A 466 -18.30 24.62 6.34
N ARG A 467 -17.20 25.27 5.94
CA ARG A 467 -16.91 26.68 6.27
C ARG A 467 -17.58 27.68 5.32
N GLN A 468 -17.84 27.31 4.07
CA GLN A 468 -18.51 28.19 3.11
C GLN A 468 -20.02 28.27 3.34
N GLU A 469 -20.58 27.32 4.09
CA GLU A 469 -22.00 27.26 4.48
C GLU A 469 -22.29 27.99 5.81
N ARG A 470 -21.26 28.52 6.48
CA ARG A 470 -21.40 29.44 7.62
C ARG A 470 -21.29 30.87 7.12
#